data_AF-A0A2L0UAM9-F1
#
_entry.id   AF-A0A2L0UAM9-F1
#
_cell.length_a   1.000
_cell.length_b   1.000
_cell.length_c   1.000
_cell.angle_alpha   90.00
_cell.angle_beta   90.00
_cell.angle_gamma   90.00
#
_symmetry.space_group_name_H-M   'P 1'
#
loop_
_entity.id
_entity.type
_entity.pdbx_description
1 polymer ?
#
loop_
_entity_poly.entity_id
_entity_poly.type
_entity_poly.pdbx_seq_one_letter_code
_entity_poly.pdbx_strand_id
1 'polypeptide(L)' 'MQRVAVISDLHGNVTAFTAVLEDLRRRGITTVYNLGDVAGKGPRGSECVRLSRLHCAVTVRGNWDDFLPSGTPEW' A
#
# COMPACT_ATOMS: atom_id res chain seq x y z
N MET A 1 -14.17 -6.53 -20.23
CA MET A 1 -14.46 -6.51 -18.78
C MET A 1 -13.31 -5.79 -18.07
N GLN A 2 -13.60 -4.87 -17.15
CA GLN A 2 -12.55 -4.18 -16.39
C GLN A 2 -11.93 -5.14 -15.37
N ARG A 3 -10.59 -5.18 -15.32
CA ARG A 3 -9.85 -5.97 -14.32
C ARG A 3 -9.39 -5.04 -13.19
N VAL A 4 -9.54 -5.51 -11.96
CA VAL A 4 -9.07 -4.81 -10.75
C VAL A 4 -8.07 -5.70 -10.03
N ALA A 5 -7.10 -5.08 -9.36
CA ALA A 5 -6.18 -5.77 -8.46
C ALA A 5 -6.58 -5.46 -7.02
N VAL A 6 -6.50 -6.49 -6.16
CA VAL A 6 -6.65 -6.35 -4.72
C VAL A 6 -5.35 -6.83 -4.07
N ILE A 7 -4.73 -5.98 -3.27
CA ILE A 7 -3.49 -6.24 -2.54
C ILE A 7 -3.70 -5.98 -1.05
N SER A 8 -2.84 -6.52 -0.20
CA SER A 8 -2.94 -6.38 1.26
C SER A 8 -1.57 -6.57 1.92
N ASP A 9 -1.46 -6.26 3.21
CA ASP A 9 -0.36 -6.66 4.10
C ASP A 9 1.02 -6.24 3.57
N LEU A 10 1.16 -4.97 3.19
CA LEU A 10 2.42 -4.46 2.63
C LEU A 10 3.54 -4.43 3.69
N HIS A 11 3.19 -4.14 4.95
CA HIS A 11 4.08 -4.16 6.10
C HIS A 11 5.46 -3.53 5.84
N GLY A 12 5.50 -2.36 5.18
CA GLY A 12 6.76 -1.67 4.87
C GLY A 12 7.72 -2.41 3.93
N ASN A 13 7.28 -3.47 3.26
CA ASN A 13 8.06 -4.23 2.28
C ASN A 13 7.99 -3.60 0.89
N VAL A 14 8.74 -2.50 0.71
CA VAL A 14 8.77 -1.76 -0.56
C VAL A 14 9.22 -2.65 -1.72
N THR A 15 10.20 -3.53 -1.51
CA THR A 15 10.72 -4.40 -2.58
C THR A 15 9.64 -5.31 -3.15
N ALA A 16 8.83 -5.93 -2.29
CA ALA A 16 7.71 -6.76 -2.73
C ALA A 16 6.62 -5.90 -3.39
N PHE A 17 6.29 -4.74 -2.80
CA PHE A 17 5.26 -3.88 -3.34
C PHE A 17 5.60 -3.34 -4.74
N THR A 18 6.84 -2.91 -4.97
CA THR A 18 7.29 -2.45 -6.29
C THR A 18 7.23 -3.57 -7.33
N ALA A 19 7.61 -4.79 -6.96
CA ALA A 19 7.52 -5.94 -7.86
C ALA A 19 6.07 -6.24 -8.27
N VAL A 20 5.12 -6.14 -7.33
CA VAL A 20 3.68 -6.28 -7.61
C VAL A 20 3.19 -5.16 -8.52
N LEU A 21 3.53 -3.91 -8.25
CA LEU A 21 3.13 -2.77 -9.08
C LEU A 21 3.64 -2.89 -10.52
N GLU A 22 4.89 -3.32 -10.71
CA GLU A 22 5.44 -3.59 -12.02
C GLU A 22 4.69 -4.72 -12.74
N ASP A 23 4.31 -5.78 -12.03
CA ASP A 23 3.55 -6.88 -12.59
C ASP A 23 2.14 -6.46 -13.00
N LEU A 24 1.45 -5.67 -12.18
CA LEU A 24 0.15 -5.08 -12.51
C LEU A 24 0.24 -4.19 -13.76
N ARG A 25 1.31 -3.37 -13.86
CA ARG A 25 1.59 -2.54 -15.03
C ARG A 25 1.77 -3.41 -16.29
N ARG A 26 2.57 -4.48 -16.22
CA ARG A 26 2.76 -5.41 -17.36
C ARG A 26 1.46 -6.09 -17.80
N ARG A 27 0.56 -6.37 -16.85
CA ARG A 27 -0.76 -6.96 -17.14
C ARG A 27 -1.80 -5.93 -17.63
N GLY A 28 -1.49 -4.64 -17.61
CA GLY A 28 -2.41 -3.56 -17.96
C GLY A 28 -3.56 -3.39 -16.96
N ILE A 29 -3.33 -3.70 -15.67
CA ILE A 29 -4.30 -3.50 -14.60
C ILE A 29 -4.01 -2.15 -13.94
N THR A 30 -4.95 -1.21 -14.07
CA THR A 30 -4.77 0.18 -13.60
C THR A 30 -5.57 0.51 -12.35
N THR A 31 -6.61 -0.27 -12.02
CA THR A 31 -7.40 -0.09 -10.80
C THR A 31 -6.88 -1.04 -9.73
N VAL A 32 -6.33 -0.49 -8.64
CA VAL A 32 -5.76 -1.24 -7.53
C VAL A 32 -6.43 -0.82 -6.22
N TYR A 33 -6.88 -1.79 -5.44
CA TYR A 33 -7.39 -1.60 -4.09
C TYR A 33 -6.43 -2.23 -3.09
N ASN A 34 -6.05 -1.48 -2.05
CA ASN A 34 -5.20 -1.97 -0.97
C ASN A 34 -6.04 -2.18 0.30
N LEU A 35 -5.93 -3.35 0.91
CA LEU A 35 -6.67 -3.75 2.10
C LEU A 35 -6.01 -3.31 3.43
N GLY A 36 -4.88 -2.61 3.37
CA GLY A 36 -4.26 -1.95 4.52
C GLY A 36 -2.98 -2.62 4.98
N ASP A 37 -2.67 -2.45 6.28
CA ASP A 37 -1.44 -2.95 6.91
C ASP A 37 -0.20 -2.46 6.15
N VAL A 38 -0.20 -1.15 5.86
CA VAL A 38 0.74 -0.56 4.90
C VAL A 38 2.14 -0.42 5.50
N ALA A 39 2.18 -0.02 6.76
CA ALA A 39 3.39 0.12 7.55
C ALA A 39 3.40 -0.84 8.76
N GLY A 40 4.56 -0.97 9.41
CA GLY A 40 4.77 -1.95 10.48
C GLY A 40 5.52 -3.19 9.99
N LYS A 41 6.26 -3.85 10.90
CA LYS A 41 7.21 -4.97 10.68
C LYS A 41 8.40 -4.67 9.76
N GLY A 42 8.17 -4.19 8.53
CA GLY A 42 9.23 -3.89 7.57
C GLY A 42 9.81 -2.49 7.72
N PRO A 43 11.05 -2.27 7.23
CA PRO A 43 11.83 -1.07 7.53
C PRO A 43 11.38 0.18 6.76
N ARG A 44 10.58 0.05 5.69
CA ARG A 44 10.29 1.15 4.74
C ARG A 44 8.80 1.51 4.71
N GLY A 45 8.16 1.57 5.88
CA GLY A 45 6.73 1.91 6.04
C GLY A 45 6.31 3.20 5.34
N SER A 46 7.01 4.32 5.56
CA SER A 46 6.67 5.62 4.97
C SER A 46 6.67 5.60 3.44
N GLU A 47 7.54 4.81 2.83
CA GLU A 47 7.60 4.68 1.38
C GLU A 47 6.49 3.77 0.84
N CYS A 48 6.12 2.69 1.54
CA CYS A 48 4.92 1.94 1.22
C CYS A 48 3.66 2.81 1.29
N VAL A 49 3.54 3.68 2.29
CA VAL A 49 2.42 4.65 2.39
C VAL A 49 2.42 5.60 1.20
N ARG A 50 3.58 6.17 0.83
CA ARG A 50 3.71 7.05 -0.34
C ARG A 50 3.30 6.34 -1.64
N LEU A 51 3.79 5.12 -1.87
CA LEU A 51 3.46 4.33 -3.05
C LEU A 51 1.99 3.91 -3.08
N SER A 52 1.41 3.54 -1.92
CA SER A 52 0.00 3.18 -1.81
C SER A 52 -0.89 4.36 -2.20
N ARG A 53 -0.57 5.58 -1.74
CA ARG A 53 -1.27 6.81 -2.12
C ARG A 53 -1.15 7.13 -3.62
N LEU A 54 -0.03 6.81 -4.25
CA LEU A 54 0.21 7.11 -5.66
C LEU A 54 -0.45 6.10 -6.61
N HIS A 55 -0.49 4.83 -6.22
CA HIS A 55 -0.84 3.73 -7.13
C HIS A 55 -2.16 3.02 -6.81
N CYS A 56 -2.69 3.16 -5.58
CA CYS A 56 -3.95 2.52 -5.19
C CYS A 56 -5.09 3.53 -5.24
N ALA A 57 -6.20 3.13 -5.88
CA ALA A 57 -7.41 3.95 -5.95
C ALA A 57 -8.03 4.15 -4.56
N VAL A 58 -8.00 3.09 -3.74
CA VAL A 58 -8.41 3.14 -2.33
C VAL A 58 -7.43 2.29 -1.52
N THR A 59 -7.09 2.78 -0.33
CA THR A 59 -6.46 1.99 0.72
C THR A 59 -7.39 2.02 1.92
N VAL A 60 -7.90 0.85 2.34
CA VAL A 60 -8.65 0.76 3.60
C VAL A 60 -7.67 0.55 4.76
N ARG A 61 -8.11 0.91 5.96
CA ARG A 61 -7.33 0.80 7.19
C ARG A 61 -7.26 -0.66 7.63
N GLY A 62 -6.06 -1.19 7.79
CA GLY A 62 -5.80 -2.49 8.40
C GLY A 62 -5.55 -2.37 9.90
N ASN A 63 -5.50 -3.50 10.61
CA ASN A 63 -5.33 -3.51 12.06
C ASN A 63 -3.91 -3.09 12.49
N TRP A 64 -2.89 -3.27 11.66
CA TRP A 64 -1.55 -2.75 11.97
C TRP A 64 -1.47 -1.24 11.86
N ASP A 65 -2.31 -0.63 11.02
CA ASP A 65 -2.35 0.82 10.86
C ASP A 65 -2.87 1.52 12.13
N ASP A 66 -3.61 0.83 13.01
CA ASP A 66 -4.09 1.37 14.29
C ASP A 66 -2.98 1.57 15.33
N PHE A 67 -1.85 0.88 15.19
CA PHE A 67 -0.68 1.09 16.05
C PHE A 67 0.17 2.28 15.60
N LEU A 68 -0.11 2.85 14.42
CA LEU A 68 0.60 4.03 13.94
C LEU A 68 0.11 5.27 14.69
N PRO A 69 1.00 6.25 14.95
CA PRO A 69 0.60 7.52 15.52
C PRO A 69 -0.54 8.13 14.69
N SER A 70 -1.64 8.45 15.37
CA SER A 70 -2.74 9.21 14.76
C SER A 70 -2.54 10.69 15.09
N GLY A 71 -2.60 11.55 14.07
CA GLY A 71 -2.44 13.00 14.19
C GLY A 71 -1.35 13.57 13.28
N THR A 72 -1.48 14.87 12.99
CA THR A 72 -0.39 15.64 12.39
C THR A 72 0.62 15.94 13.48
N PRO A 73 1.92 15.67 13.29
CA PRO A 73 2.92 16.04 14.29
C PRO A 73 2.89 17.56 14.52
N GLU A 74 2.93 18.00 15.79
CA GLU A 74 2.87 19.42 16.18
C GLU A 74 4.23 20.15 16.06
N TRP A 75 5.18 19.61 15.30
CA TRP A 75 6.53 20.15 15.15
C TRP A 75 6.81 20.64 13.73
#